data_AF-A0A9C9GS25-F1
#
_entry.id   AF-A0A9C9GS25-F1
#
_cell.length_a   1.000
_cell.length_b   1.000
_cell.length_c   1.000
_cell.angle_alpha   90.00
_cell.angle_beta   90.00
_cell.angle_gamma   90.00
#
_symmetry.space_group_name_H-M   'P 1'
#
loop_
_entity.id
_entity.type
_entity.pdbx_description
1 polymer ?
#
loop_
_entity_poly.entity_id
_entity_poly.type
_entity_poly.pdbx_seq_one_letter_code
_entity_poly.pdbx_strand_id
1 'polypeptide(L)'
;MKKIFKVLIWSSIVTGVFISIIYYRYFLFSPDFNKPVDAVISDISEKIDIKIPLYQVPVDAIQVDNIASGHHVNGVPAVISEKNQVQDGASVNEDDVQNVEQEVTEPQASEEVNSAIPGSEVTDSGVADSQLSLSDIVSAVKDTVNETLDVFRKEREQQSEQFAADNASALSASELLFKARLAYWNRDLKSAENTYIKLTEMVDDPNAYGELGNLYYMQSKWKKAGDAYYHAAIKLKDIKQLDQAYHLLRIIRGLDTDTANKLQIELQQSS
;
A
#
# COMPACT_ATOMS: atom_id res chain seq x y z
N MET A 1 21.40 36.82 -37.58
CA MET A 1 20.95 37.00 -36.17
C MET A 1 19.65 36.27 -35.82
N LYS A 2 18.53 36.42 -36.57
CA LYS A 2 17.24 35.79 -36.20
C LYS A 2 17.23 34.26 -36.05
N LYS A 3 18.02 33.53 -36.86
CA LYS A 3 18.10 32.04 -36.78
C LYS A 3 18.81 31.56 -35.51
N ILE A 4 19.89 32.22 -35.11
CA ILE A 4 20.68 31.85 -33.91
C ILE A 4 19.84 32.05 -32.64
N PHE A 5 19.06 33.13 -32.57
CA PHE A 5 18.17 33.41 -31.45
C PHE A 5 17.06 32.35 -31.29
N LYS A 6 16.51 31.84 -32.41
CA LYS A 6 15.50 30.77 -32.39
C LYS A 6 16.07 29.45 -31.88
N VAL A 7 17.31 29.13 -32.23
CA VAL A 7 18.01 27.92 -31.74
C VAL A 7 18.28 28.01 -30.24
N LEU A 8 18.70 29.18 -29.73
CA LEU A 8 18.92 29.39 -28.29
C LEU A 8 17.64 29.24 -27.46
N ILE A 9 16.52 29.78 -27.94
CA ILE A 9 15.21 29.63 -27.26
C ILE A 9 14.81 28.16 -27.19
N TRP A 10 14.91 27.43 -28.30
CA TRP A 10 14.56 26.01 -28.34
C TRP A 10 15.46 25.17 -27.43
N SER A 11 16.78 25.45 -27.42
CA SER A 11 17.71 24.79 -26.51
C SER A 11 17.33 25.03 -25.04
N SER A 12 16.97 26.26 -24.67
CA SER A 12 16.58 26.58 -23.29
C SER A 12 15.31 25.85 -22.85
N ILE A 13 14.33 25.69 -23.75
CA ILE A 13 13.09 24.97 -23.46
C ILE A 13 13.39 23.49 -23.22
N VAL A 14 14.18 22.87 -24.10
CA VAL A 14 14.56 21.45 -23.96
C VAL A 14 15.34 21.20 -22.67
N THR A 15 16.31 22.05 -22.35
CA THR A 15 17.07 21.95 -21.10
C THR A 15 16.18 22.13 -19.87
N GLY A 16 15.22 23.06 -19.90
CA GLY A 16 14.27 23.28 -18.81
C GLY A 16 13.39 22.05 -18.54
N VAL A 17 12.89 21.40 -19.60
CA VAL A 17 12.13 20.14 -19.48
C VAL A 17 12.99 19.04 -18.88
N PHE A 18 14.25 18.91 -19.31
CA PHE A 18 15.18 17.91 -18.79
C PHE A 18 15.48 18.11 -17.29
N ILE A 19 15.76 19.35 -16.89
CA ILE A 19 15.99 19.69 -15.47
C ILE A 19 14.74 19.41 -14.64
N SER A 20 13.56 19.73 -15.17
CA SER A 20 12.29 19.46 -14.50
C SER A 20 12.11 17.95 -14.27
N ILE A 21 12.32 17.11 -15.28
CA ILE A 21 12.22 15.65 -15.12
C ILE A 21 13.19 15.13 -14.05
N ILE A 22 14.43 15.63 -14.03
CA ILE A 22 15.43 15.25 -13.01
C ILE A 22 14.97 15.69 -11.61
N TYR A 23 14.45 16.92 -11.47
CA TYR A 23 13.95 17.44 -10.20
C TYR A 23 12.74 16.67 -9.67
N TYR A 24 11.76 16.41 -10.54
CA TYR A 24 10.57 15.61 -10.20
C TYR A 24 10.93 14.18 -9.81
N ARG A 25 11.91 13.58 -10.49
CA ARG A 25 12.45 12.24 -10.16
C ARG A 25 13.15 12.22 -8.80
N TYR A 26 13.85 13.28 -8.43
CA TYR A 26 14.56 13.35 -7.14
C TYR A 26 13.62 13.61 -5.95
N PHE A 27 12.57 14.42 -6.14
CA PHE A 27 11.79 14.95 -5.02
C PHE A 27 10.44 14.25 -4.79
N LEU A 28 9.79 13.71 -5.84
CA LEU A 28 8.37 13.30 -5.75
C LEU A 28 8.12 11.80 -5.78
N PHE A 29 9.11 10.98 -6.13
CA PHE A 29 8.91 9.53 -6.31
C PHE A 29 9.78 8.71 -5.36
N SER A 30 9.17 7.71 -4.73
CA SER A 30 9.87 6.75 -3.88
C SER A 30 10.81 5.86 -4.71
N PRO A 31 11.86 5.27 -4.10
CA PRO A 31 12.80 4.40 -4.80
C PRO A 31 12.13 3.24 -5.56
N ASP A 32 11.04 2.70 -5.03
CA ASP A 32 10.31 1.61 -5.67
C ASP A 32 9.56 2.04 -6.94
N PHE A 33 9.11 3.29 -7.01
CA PHE A 33 8.49 3.84 -8.22
C PHE A 33 9.52 4.09 -9.32
N ASN A 34 10.78 4.38 -8.96
CA ASN A 34 11.85 4.68 -9.92
C ASN A 34 12.45 3.42 -10.58
N LYS A 35 12.35 2.23 -9.96
CA LYS A 35 12.89 0.97 -10.52
C LYS A 35 12.51 0.67 -11.98
N PRO A 36 11.22 0.70 -12.40
CA PRO A 36 10.85 0.45 -13.79
C PRO A 36 11.34 1.54 -14.75
N VAL A 37 11.42 2.80 -14.27
CA VAL A 37 11.92 3.93 -15.07
C VAL A 37 13.43 3.81 -15.29
N ASP A 38 14.17 3.37 -14.27
CA ASP A 38 15.61 3.17 -14.32
C ASP A 38 16.01 2.07 -15.31
N ALA A 39 15.22 0.99 -15.40
CA ALA A 39 15.41 -0.05 -16.40
C ALA A 39 15.29 0.49 -17.84
N VAL A 40 14.24 1.28 -18.12
CA VAL A 40 14.03 1.89 -19.45
C VAL A 40 15.14 2.91 -19.77
N ILE A 41 15.57 3.70 -18.79
CA ILE A 41 16.65 4.68 -18.97
C ILE A 41 17.98 3.98 -19.23
N SER A 42 18.25 2.85 -18.58
CA SER A 42 19.45 2.03 -18.83
C SER A 42 19.50 1.56 -20.28
N ASP A 43 18.40 0.98 -20.79
CA ASP A 43 18.29 0.51 -22.18
C ASP A 43 18.48 1.65 -23.21
N ILE A 44 17.99 2.85 -22.88
CA ILE A 44 18.18 4.03 -23.73
C ILE A 44 19.64 4.50 -23.68
N SER A 45 20.25 4.53 -22.50
CA SER A 45 21.64 4.97 -22.30
C SER A 45 22.64 4.13 -23.09
N GLU A 46 22.42 2.81 -23.16
CA GLU A 46 23.22 1.89 -23.96
C GLU A 46 23.14 2.22 -25.46
N LYS A 47 21.95 2.62 -25.94
CA LYS A 47 21.73 2.94 -27.35
C LYS A 47 22.30 4.30 -27.79
N ILE A 48 22.42 5.26 -26.88
CA ILE A 48 22.83 6.63 -27.22
C ILE A 48 24.28 6.96 -26.83
N ASP A 49 25.04 5.99 -26.28
CA ASP A 49 26.41 6.17 -25.77
C ASP A 49 26.56 7.39 -24.84
N ILE A 50 25.51 7.68 -24.07
CA ILE A 50 25.50 8.73 -23.05
C ILE A 50 25.27 8.06 -21.71
N LYS A 51 26.28 8.15 -20.84
CA LYS A 51 26.20 7.61 -19.48
C LYS A 51 25.30 8.49 -18.61
N ILE A 52 24.06 8.06 -18.43
CA ILE A 52 23.10 8.70 -17.51
C ILE A 52 23.35 8.11 -16.11
N PRO A 53 23.58 8.94 -15.08
CA PRO A 53 23.80 8.43 -13.73
C PRO A 53 22.55 7.70 -13.23
N LEU A 54 22.76 6.45 -12.81
CA LEU A 54 21.76 5.64 -12.11
C LEU A 54 21.48 6.26 -10.74
N TYR A 55 20.22 6.18 -10.31
CA TYR A 55 19.86 6.64 -8.98
C TYR A 55 20.49 5.69 -7.95
N GLN A 56 21.45 6.22 -7.20
CA GLN A 56 22.01 5.55 -6.03
C GLN A 56 21.45 6.26 -4.81
N VAL A 57 20.64 5.54 -4.03
CA VAL A 57 20.23 6.04 -2.71
C VAL A 57 21.52 6.10 -1.86
N PRO A 58 21.87 7.26 -1.28
CA PRO A 58 22.93 7.30 -0.29
C PRO A 58 22.58 6.33 0.83
N VAL A 59 23.45 5.35 1.11
CA VAL A 59 23.22 4.34 2.16
C VAL A 59 22.98 5.00 3.52
N ASP A 60 23.51 6.20 3.71
CA ASP A 60 23.37 6.99 4.94
C ASP A 60 22.10 7.85 5.01
N ALA A 61 21.32 7.95 3.92
CA ALA A 61 20.03 8.66 3.91
C ALA A 61 18.85 7.78 4.39
N ILE A 62 19.10 6.49 4.65
CA ILE A 62 18.18 5.58 5.32
C ILE A 62 18.75 5.22 6.70
N GLN A 63 19.14 6.24 7.48
CA GLN A 63 19.12 6.15 8.94
C GLN A 63 18.23 7.26 9.46
N VAL A 64 16.93 7.04 9.33
CA VAL A 64 15.92 7.73 10.14
C VAL A 64 15.24 6.65 10.97
N ASP A 65 15.71 6.55 12.22
CA ASP A 65 15.06 6.00 13.40
C ASP A 65 14.28 4.68 13.27
N ASN A 66 15.02 3.58 13.35
CA ASN A 66 14.53 2.40 14.07
C ASN A 66 14.74 2.63 15.59
N ILE A 67 13.92 3.51 16.18
CA ILE A 67 13.72 3.53 17.63
C ILE A 67 12.27 3.12 17.88
N ALA A 68 12.11 1.97 18.52
CA ALA A 68 10.84 1.55 19.09
C ALA A 68 10.37 2.57 20.14
N SER A 69 9.06 2.81 20.15
CA SER A 69 8.29 3.61 21.12
C SER A 69 8.25 5.12 20.92
N GLY A 70 7.03 5.61 20.66
CA GLY A 70 6.56 6.83 21.29
C GLY A 70 6.19 7.98 20.34
N HIS A 71 4.87 8.13 20.16
CA HIS A 71 4.17 9.42 20.13
C HIS A 71 4.20 10.32 18.87
N HIS A 72 2.97 10.77 18.56
CA HIS A 72 2.64 12.14 18.17
C HIS A 72 2.84 12.57 16.71
N VAL A 73 1.74 12.51 15.93
CA VAL A 73 1.56 13.30 14.71
C VAL A 73 0.55 14.41 15.01
N ASN A 74 1.06 15.63 15.14
CA ASN A 74 0.37 16.91 14.93
C ASN A 74 1.29 17.67 13.94
N GLY A 75 0.85 18.44 12.95
CA GLY A 75 -0.45 18.92 12.50
C GLY A 75 -0.21 19.86 11.31
N VAL A 76 -1.25 20.18 10.56
CA VAL A 76 -1.28 21.31 9.61
C VAL A 76 -1.84 22.52 10.38
N PRO A 77 -1.28 23.75 10.23
CA PRO A 77 -1.49 24.84 11.18
C PRO A 77 -2.87 25.49 11.03
N ALA A 78 -3.60 25.56 12.14
CA ALA A 78 -4.72 26.46 12.32
C ALA A 78 -4.20 27.86 12.70
N VAL A 79 -4.38 28.83 11.82
CA VAL A 79 -4.28 30.26 12.13
C VAL A 79 -5.70 30.78 12.26
N ILE A 80 -6.21 30.96 13.48
CA ILE A 80 -7.14 32.05 13.83
C ILE A 80 -6.77 32.54 15.23
N SER A 81 -6.39 33.81 15.30
CA SER A 81 -6.15 34.57 16.51
C SER A 81 -7.42 34.70 17.36
N GLU A 82 -7.30 34.46 18.66
CA GLU A 82 -8.15 35.15 19.63
C GLU A 82 -7.31 35.57 20.83
N LYS A 83 -7.29 36.89 21.04
CA LYS A 83 -6.53 37.59 22.07
C LYS A 83 -7.48 37.78 23.25
N ASN A 84 -7.21 37.16 24.38
CA ASN A 84 -7.65 37.70 25.67
C ASN A 84 -6.68 37.31 26.79
N GLN A 85 -6.10 38.34 27.38
CA GLN A 85 -5.29 38.32 28.58
C GLN A 85 -6.18 38.06 29.79
N VAL A 86 -5.77 37.15 30.69
CA VAL A 86 -5.82 37.38 32.14
C VAL A 86 -4.61 36.66 32.77
N GLN A 87 -4.06 37.35 33.76
CA GLN A 87 -2.80 37.21 34.46
C GLN A 87 -2.92 36.28 35.69
N ASP A 88 -1.77 36.03 36.34
CA ASP A 88 -1.52 35.28 37.58
C ASP A 88 -1.09 33.82 37.35
N GLY A 89 0.02 33.29 37.86
CA GLY A 89 1.01 33.72 38.84
C GLY A 89 1.63 32.45 39.47
N ALA A 90 2.89 32.53 39.91
CA ALA A 90 3.63 31.57 40.76
C ALA A 90 4.46 30.44 40.10
N SER A 91 5.74 30.78 39.85
CA SER A 91 6.98 30.14 40.36
C SER A 91 6.87 28.80 41.10
N VAL A 92 7.63 27.76 40.67
CA VAL A 92 8.45 26.87 41.52
C VAL A 92 9.56 26.17 40.70
N ASN A 93 10.79 26.36 41.18
CA ASN A 93 12.05 25.57 41.20
C ASN A 93 12.44 24.58 40.08
N GLU A 94 13.66 24.82 39.59
CA GLU A 94 14.58 23.88 38.94
C GLU A 94 15.26 22.98 39.98
N ASP A 95 15.41 21.70 39.66
CA ASP A 95 16.51 20.84 40.13
C ASP A 95 16.67 19.62 39.20
N ASP A 96 17.83 19.58 38.56
CA ASP A 96 18.79 18.47 38.58
C ASP A 96 19.03 17.54 37.35
N VAL A 97 20.33 17.28 37.19
CA VAL A 97 21.07 16.19 36.51
C VAL A 97 21.19 16.15 34.98
N GLN A 98 22.44 16.29 34.50
CA GLN A 98 22.94 15.46 33.40
C GLN A 98 24.34 14.89 33.66
N ASN A 99 24.44 13.63 33.25
CA ASN A 99 25.55 13.02 32.49
C ASN A 99 26.55 12.11 33.22
N VAL A 100 26.37 10.80 33.02
CA VAL A 100 27.45 9.81 33.01
C VAL A 100 27.31 8.99 31.73
N GLU A 101 28.30 9.15 30.85
CA GLU A 101 28.54 8.38 29.63
C GLU A 101 29.13 7.01 29.99
N GLN A 102 28.65 5.93 29.37
CA GLN A 102 29.38 4.66 29.40
C GLN A 102 29.31 3.95 28.04
N GLU A 103 30.51 3.88 27.46
CA GLU A 103 31.06 3.08 26.38
C GLU A 103 30.70 1.58 26.45
N VAL A 104 30.29 0.97 25.33
CA VAL A 104 30.35 -0.49 25.13
C VAL A 104 30.71 -0.84 23.69
N THR A 105 31.63 -1.79 23.63
CA THR A 105 32.41 -2.36 22.54
C THR A 105 31.68 -3.45 21.73
N GLU A 106 32.16 -3.62 20.49
CA GLU A 106 31.93 -4.70 19.51
C GLU A 106 32.19 -6.12 20.04
N PRO A 107 31.55 -7.17 19.48
CA PRO A 107 32.38 -8.21 18.85
C PRO A 107 31.80 -8.91 17.60
N GLN A 108 32.73 -9.56 16.90
CA GLN A 108 32.64 -10.23 15.61
C GLN A 108 32.19 -11.70 15.64
N ALA A 109 31.90 -12.18 14.42
CA ALA A 109 32.31 -13.46 13.80
C ALA A 109 31.50 -14.76 14.04
N SER A 110 31.08 -15.29 12.90
CA SER A 110 30.31 -16.51 12.62
C SER A 110 31.18 -17.76 12.50
N GLU A 111 30.71 -18.88 13.08
CA GLU A 111 31.28 -20.22 12.90
C GLU A 111 30.61 -21.03 11.76
N GLU A 112 31.42 -21.95 11.25
CA GLU A 112 31.34 -22.74 10.03
C GLU A 112 30.55 -24.05 10.23
N VAL A 113 29.69 -24.40 9.27
CA VAL A 113 28.83 -25.61 9.29
C VAL A 113 29.49 -26.74 8.52
N ASN A 114 29.70 -27.89 9.17
CA ASN A 114 30.08 -29.16 8.55
C ASN A 114 28.95 -30.18 8.71
N SER A 115 28.51 -30.80 7.60
CA SER A 115 27.64 -31.99 7.67
C SER A 115 27.95 -32.96 6.52
N ALA A 116 28.27 -34.19 6.89
CA ALA A 116 28.58 -35.31 6.00
C ALA A 116 27.36 -36.25 5.93
N ILE A 117 27.10 -36.80 4.74
CA ILE A 117 26.07 -37.82 4.47
C ILE A 117 26.77 -39.07 3.93
N PRO A 118 26.48 -40.28 4.44
CA PRO A 118 26.72 -41.52 3.72
C PRO A 118 25.43 -42.11 3.13
N GLY A 119 25.58 -42.72 1.96
CA GLY A 119 24.50 -43.28 1.14
C GLY A 119 23.87 -44.56 1.68
N SER A 120 22.73 -44.92 1.10
CA SER A 120 22.05 -46.19 1.35
C SER A 120 21.49 -46.78 0.06
N GLU A 121 21.58 -48.10 0.01
CA GLU A 121 21.49 -49.00 -1.13
C GLU A 121 20.05 -49.41 -1.50
N VAL A 122 19.94 -49.95 -2.70
CA VAL A 122 18.75 -50.43 -3.41
C VAL A 122 18.20 -51.72 -2.80
N THR A 123 16.87 -51.88 -2.76
CA THR A 123 16.22 -53.20 -2.92
C THR A 123 14.93 -53.13 -3.73
N ASP A 124 14.84 -54.10 -4.65
CA ASP A 124 13.79 -54.47 -5.59
C ASP A 124 12.81 -55.46 -4.94
N SER A 125 11.52 -55.41 -5.31
CA SER A 125 10.66 -56.61 -5.47
C SER A 125 9.26 -56.26 -5.99
N GLY A 126 8.97 -56.75 -7.21
CA GLY A 126 7.86 -57.68 -7.47
C GLY A 126 6.44 -57.13 -7.62
N VAL A 127 5.89 -57.19 -8.83
CA VAL A 127 4.42 -57.13 -9.08
C VAL A 127 4.00 -58.22 -10.06
N ALA A 128 2.95 -58.93 -9.69
CA ALA A 128 2.35 -60.07 -10.37
C ALA A 128 1.45 -59.68 -11.56
N ASP A 129 1.49 -60.54 -12.59
CA ASP A 129 0.70 -60.46 -13.81
C ASP A 129 -0.82 -60.53 -13.56
N SER A 130 -1.53 -59.53 -14.07
CA SER A 130 -2.96 -59.60 -14.37
C SER A 130 -3.14 -59.22 -15.83
N GLN A 131 -3.37 -60.22 -16.69
CA GLN A 131 -3.64 -60.02 -18.12
C GLN A 131 -5.03 -59.41 -18.32
N LEU A 132 -5.11 -58.08 -18.23
CA LEU A 132 -6.14 -57.29 -18.91
C LEU A 132 -5.72 -57.11 -20.36
N SER A 133 -6.63 -57.33 -21.32
CA SER A 133 -6.30 -57.16 -22.73
C SER A 133 -5.93 -55.69 -22.98
N LEU A 134 -4.89 -55.44 -23.78
CA LEU A 134 -4.43 -54.09 -24.11
C LEU A 134 -5.54 -53.21 -24.68
N SER A 135 -6.54 -53.78 -25.36
CA SER A 135 -7.70 -53.04 -25.87
C SER A 135 -8.63 -52.55 -24.76
N ASP A 136 -8.83 -53.34 -23.70
CA ASP A 136 -9.69 -52.95 -22.57
C ASP A 136 -9.02 -51.88 -21.70
N ILE A 137 -7.69 -51.99 -21.53
CA ILE A 137 -6.89 -50.97 -20.85
C ILE A 137 -6.93 -49.66 -21.65
N VAL A 138 -6.74 -49.71 -22.96
CA VAL A 138 -6.74 -48.51 -23.82
C VAL A 138 -8.12 -47.86 -23.85
N SER A 139 -9.22 -48.64 -23.87
CA SER A 139 -10.57 -48.08 -23.79
C SER A 139 -10.84 -47.45 -22.43
N ALA A 140 -10.53 -48.16 -21.33
CA ALA A 140 -10.74 -47.64 -19.99
C ALA A 140 -9.91 -46.37 -19.72
N VAL A 141 -8.67 -46.32 -20.21
CA VAL A 141 -7.82 -45.12 -20.12
C VAL A 141 -8.39 -43.98 -20.95
N LYS A 142 -8.90 -44.25 -22.16
CA LYS A 142 -9.49 -43.22 -23.01
C LYS A 142 -10.79 -42.65 -22.42
N ASP A 143 -11.60 -43.51 -21.82
CA ASP A 143 -12.84 -43.12 -21.15
C ASP A 143 -12.54 -42.34 -19.87
N THR A 144 -11.59 -42.80 -19.05
CA THR A 144 -11.12 -42.08 -17.85
C THR A 144 -10.53 -40.72 -18.22
N VAL A 145 -9.71 -40.64 -19.27
CA VAL A 145 -9.10 -39.39 -19.72
C VAL A 145 -10.16 -38.43 -20.25
N ASN A 146 -11.15 -38.90 -21.01
CA ASN A 146 -12.23 -38.05 -21.51
C ASN A 146 -13.14 -37.55 -20.39
N GLU A 147 -13.49 -38.40 -19.42
CA GLU A 147 -14.28 -38.02 -18.24
C GLU A 147 -13.52 -37.01 -17.38
N THR A 148 -12.21 -37.22 -17.17
CA THR A 148 -11.33 -36.28 -16.47
C THR A 148 -11.20 -34.96 -17.24
N LEU A 149 -11.10 -35.00 -18.57
CA LEU A 149 -11.01 -33.79 -19.41
C LEU A 149 -12.31 -32.96 -19.37
N ASP A 150 -13.47 -33.61 -19.34
CA ASP A 150 -14.77 -32.92 -19.27
C ASP A 150 -15.02 -32.32 -17.88
N VAL A 151 -14.52 -32.94 -16.80
CA VAL A 151 -14.50 -32.35 -15.45
C VAL A 151 -13.58 -31.12 -15.43
N PHE A 152 -12.35 -31.20 -15.95
CA PHE A 152 -11.44 -30.06 -16.05
C PHE A 152 -11.95 -28.93 -16.96
N ARG A 153 -12.69 -29.27 -18.02
CA ARG A 153 -13.31 -28.29 -18.93
C ARG A 153 -14.44 -27.54 -18.22
N LYS A 154 -15.30 -28.23 -17.48
CA LYS A 154 -16.37 -27.62 -16.66
C LYS A 154 -15.81 -26.72 -15.55
N GLU A 155 -14.74 -27.15 -14.88
CA GLU A 155 -14.09 -26.35 -13.84
C GLU A 155 -13.43 -25.08 -14.41
N ARG A 156 -12.81 -25.17 -15.60
CA ARG A 156 -12.25 -24.00 -16.29
C ARG A 156 -13.28 -23.03 -16.81
N GLU A 157 -14.41 -23.50 -17.32
CA GLU A 157 -15.46 -22.60 -17.82
C GLU A 157 -16.06 -21.79 -16.67
N GLN A 158 -16.32 -22.41 -15.51
CA GLN A 158 -16.78 -21.73 -14.29
C GLN A 158 -15.73 -20.81 -13.67
N GLN A 159 -14.44 -21.21 -13.64
CA GLN A 159 -13.36 -20.31 -13.21
C GLN A 159 -13.13 -19.15 -14.18
N SER A 160 -13.28 -19.35 -15.49
CA SER A 160 -13.00 -18.30 -16.48
C SER A 160 -14.02 -17.16 -16.44
N GLU A 161 -15.29 -17.46 -16.17
CA GLU A 161 -16.34 -16.45 -16.04
C GLU A 161 -16.22 -15.67 -14.73
N GLN A 162 -15.89 -16.34 -13.63
CA GLN A 162 -15.71 -15.69 -12.33
C GLN A 162 -14.41 -14.86 -12.30
N PHE A 163 -13.29 -15.36 -12.83
CA PHE A 163 -12.06 -14.56 -12.95
C PHE A 163 -12.25 -13.38 -13.92
N ALA A 164 -13.03 -13.52 -14.99
CA ALA A 164 -13.33 -12.40 -15.88
C ALA A 164 -14.23 -11.35 -15.20
N ALA A 165 -15.23 -11.79 -14.43
CA ALA A 165 -16.11 -10.90 -13.68
C ALA A 165 -15.39 -10.19 -12.53
N ASP A 166 -14.53 -10.89 -11.79
CA ASP A 166 -13.74 -10.32 -10.69
C ASP A 166 -12.70 -9.32 -11.23
N ASN A 167 -12.04 -9.62 -12.35
CA ASN A 167 -11.11 -8.69 -13.00
C ASN A 167 -11.83 -7.47 -13.58
N ALA A 168 -13.00 -7.65 -14.22
CA ALA A 168 -13.80 -6.53 -14.71
C ALA A 168 -14.30 -5.64 -13.55
N SER A 169 -14.71 -6.25 -12.44
CA SER A 169 -15.15 -5.55 -11.24
C SER A 169 -13.99 -4.80 -10.58
N ALA A 170 -12.81 -5.40 -10.45
CA ALA A 170 -11.61 -4.78 -9.90
C ALA A 170 -11.13 -3.59 -10.77
N LEU A 171 -11.16 -3.74 -12.10
CA LEU A 171 -10.87 -2.64 -13.02
C LEU A 171 -11.88 -1.50 -12.83
N SER A 172 -13.17 -1.81 -12.74
CA SER A 172 -14.22 -0.80 -12.54
C SER A 172 -14.11 -0.08 -11.19
N ALA A 173 -13.71 -0.78 -10.12
CA ALA A 173 -13.47 -0.20 -8.81
C ALA A 173 -12.26 0.76 -8.83
N SER A 174 -11.16 0.35 -9.48
CA SER A 174 -9.97 1.18 -9.63
C SER A 174 -10.28 2.47 -10.41
N GLU A 175 -11.06 2.37 -11.48
CA GLU A 175 -11.54 3.52 -12.25
C GLU A 175 -12.40 4.48 -11.41
N LEU A 176 -13.31 3.94 -10.60
CA LEU A 176 -14.13 4.73 -9.67
C LEU A 176 -13.27 5.45 -8.63
N LEU A 177 -12.29 4.77 -8.03
CA LEU A 177 -11.37 5.38 -7.05
C LEU A 177 -10.57 6.52 -7.67
N PHE A 178 -9.98 6.28 -8.85
CA PHE A 178 -9.23 7.31 -9.57
C PHE A 178 -10.10 8.53 -9.89
N LYS A 179 -11.33 8.29 -10.39
CA LYS A 179 -12.30 9.34 -10.69
C LYS A 179 -12.71 10.13 -9.44
N ALA A 180 -12.93 9.45 -8.30
CA ALA A 180 -13.31 10.09 -7.05
C ALA A 180 -12.19 11.00 -6.53
N ARG A 181 -10.94 10.52 -6.51
CA ARG A 181 -9.77 11.30 -6.10
C ARG A 181 -9.51 12.49 -7.02
N LEU A 182 -9.66 12.31 -8.34
CA LEU A 182 -9.55 13.40 -9.31
C LEU A 182 -10.59 14.49 -9.06
N ALA A 183 -11.85 14.12 -8.82
CA ALA A 183 -12.90 15.08 -8.47
C ALA A 183 -12.61 15.80 -7.15
N TYR A 184 -12.14 15.07 -6.13
CA TYR A 184 -11.74 15.64 -4.85
C TYR A 184 -10.64 16.70 -5.01
N TRP A 185 -9.57 16.39 -5.75
CA TRP A 185 -8.46 17.32 -6.00
C TRP A 185 -8.90 18.55 -6.80
N ASN A 186 -9.84 18.39 -7.73
CA ASN A 186 -10.44 19.49 -8.47
C ASN A 186 -11.48 20.28 -7.68
N ARG A 187 -11.67 20.00 -6.39
CA ARG A 187 -12.68 20.62 -5.50
C ARG A 187 -14.12 20.39 -5.96
N ASP A 188 -14.37 19.44 -6.85
CA ASP A 188 -15.73 18.99 -7.18
C ASP A 188 -16.20 17.97 -6.14
N LEU A 189 -16.54 18.50 -4.96
CA LEU A 189 -16.85 17.69 -3.79
C LEU A 189 -18.12 16.86 -3.96
N LYS A 190 -19.07 17.35 -4.78
CA LYS A 190 -20.33 16.66 -5.06
C LYS A 190 -20.10 15.46 -5.97
N SER A 191 -19.28 15.61 -7.01
CA SER A 191 -18.90 14.47 -7.86
C SER A 191 -18.04 13.47 -7.11
N ALA A 192 -17.13 13.94 -6.25
CA ALA A 192 -16.34 13.06 -5.38
C ALA A 192 -17.24 12.23 -4.45
N GLU A 193 -18.19 12.87 -3.77
CA GLU A 193 -19.15 12.21 -2.85
C GLU A 193 -19.92 11.11 -3.56
N ASN A 194 -20.54 11.43 -4.69
CA ASN A 194 -21.30 10.47 -5.48
C ASN A 194 -20.43 9.30 -5.98
N THR A 195 -19.16 9.55 -6.30
CA THR A 195 -18.27 8.51 -6.83
C THR A 195 -17.74 7.60 -5.73
N TYR A 196 -17.38 8.14 -4.56
CA TYR A 196 -17.01 7.34 -3.40
C TYR A 196 -18.16 6.49 -2.88
N ILE A 197 -19.40 7.01 -2.86
CA ILE A 197 -20.58 6.22 -2.47
C ILE A 197 -20.72 5.00 -3.39
N LYS A 198 -20.65 5.20 -4.70
CA LYS A 198 -20.68 4.09 -5.68
C LYS A 198 -19.55 3.09 -5.48
N LEU A 199 -18.35 3.57 -5.14
CA LEU A 199 -17.22 2.70 -4.85
C LEU A 199 -17.49 1.83 -3.62
N THR A 200 -18.04 2.39 -2.54
CA THR A 200 -18.38 1.64 -1.32
C THR A 200 -19.55 0.67 -1.51
N GLU A 201 -20.40 0.88 -2.52
CA GLU A 201 -21.46 -0.08 -2.90
C GLU A 201 -20.89 -1.27 -3.70
N MET A 202 -19.75 -1.09 -4.35
CA MET A 202 -19.13 -2.09 -5.22
C MET A 202 -18.05 -2.91 -4.52
N VAL A 203 -17.31 -2.30 -3.59
CA VAL A 203 -16.16 -2.92 -2.94
C VAL A 203 -16.28 -2.78 -1.43
N ASP A 204 -16.04 -3.91 -0.75
CA ASP A 204 -15.96 -3.96 0.71
C ASP A 204 -14.55 -3.63 1.22
N ASP A 205 -14.08 -2.40 0.95
CA ASP A 205 -12.73 -1.94 1.32
C ASP A 205 -12.80 -0.85 2.41
N PRO A 206 -12.13 -1.01 3.57
CA PRO A 206 -12.06 0.01 4.60
C PRO A 206 -11.51 1.36 4.09
N ASN A 207 -10.62 1.36 3.09
CA ASN A 207 -10.03 2.59 2.55
C ASN A 207 -11.07 3.43 1.81
N ALA A 208 -11.99 2.80 1.07
CA ALA A 208 -13.06 3.51 0.36
C ALA A 208 -13.95 4.29 1.33
N TYR A 209 -14.32 3.66 2.46
CA TYR A 209 -15.06 4.32 3.54
C TYR A 209 -14.23 5.41 4.25
N GLY A 210 -12.93 5.17 4.48
CA GLY A 210 -12.03 6.15 5.07
C GLY A 210 -11.89 7.43 4.22
N GLU A 211 -11.76 7.29 2.91
CA GLU A 211 -11.70 8.44 1.99
C GLU A 211 -13.03 9.18 1.90
N LEU A 212 -14.16 8.47 1.91
CA LEU A 212 -15.48 9.08 2.02
C LEU A 212 -15.64 9.86 3.33
N GLY A 213 -15.14 9.33 4.45
CA GLY A 213 -15.09 10.03 5.73
C GLY A 213 -14.27 11.31 5.68
N ASN A 214 -13.08 11.26 5.06
CA ASN A 214 -12.23 12.44 4.85
C ASN A 214 -12.93 13.52 4.02
N LEU A 215 -13.65 13.11 2.96
CA LEU A 215 -14.45 14.04 2.15
C LEU A 215 -15.55 14.70 2.98
N TYR A 216 -16.31 13.93 3.78
CA TYR A 216 -17.34 14.49 4.64
C TYR A 216 -16.79 15.42 5.72
N TYR A 217 -15.64 15.07 6.31
CA TYR A 217 -14.93 15.92 7.27
C TYR A 217 -14.58 17.28 6.64
N MET A 218 -14.02 17.29 5.43
CA MET A 218 -13.69 18.53 4.71
C MET A 218 -14.93 19.36 4.37
N GLN A 219 -16.08 18.73 4.18
CA GLN A 219 -17.37 19.41 3.96
C GLN A 219 -18.06 19.85 5.28
N SER A 220 -17.40 19.68 6.43
CA SER A 220 -17.97 19.93 7.77
C SER A 220 -19.24 19.12 8.07
N LYS A 221 -19.43 17.97 7.41
CA LYS A 221 -20.53 17.04 7.65
C LYS A 221 -20.13 16.02 8.72
N TRP A 222 -19.92 16.48 9.95
CA TRP A 222 -19.30 15.70 11.04
C TRP A 222 -19.99 14.36 11.32
N LYS A 223 -21.33 14.35 11.39
CA LYS A 223 -22.11 13.11 11.60
C LYS A 223 -21.83 12.07 10.52
N LYS A 224 -21.93 12.49 9.24
CA LYS A 224 -21.65 11.60 8.10
C LYS A 224 -20.19 11.12 8.06
N ALA A 225 -19.25 11.98 8.45
CA ALA A 225 -17.84 11.60 8.56
C ALA A 225 -17.66 10.51 9.63
N GLY A 226 -18.27 10.69 10.80
CA GLY A 226 -18.30 9.70 11.87
C GLY A 226 -18.87 8.36 11.41
N ASP A 227 -20.01 8.38 10.70
CA ASP A 227 -20.65 7.17 10.16
C ASP A 227 -19.74 6.46 9.13
N ALA A 228 -19.11 7.20 8.21
CA ALA A 228 -18.21 6.63 7.22
C ALA A 228 -16.95 6.02 7.86
N TYR A 229 -16.32 6.71 8.82
CA TYR A 229 -15.19 6.15 9.57
C TYR A 229 -15.60 4.95 10.42
N TYR A 230 -16.83 4.92 10.95
CA TYR A 230 -17.35 3.76 11.66
C TYR A 230 -17.39 2.54 10.73
N HIS A 231 -17.92 2.68 9.52
CA HIS A 231 -17.92 1.60 8.54
C HIS A 231 -16.50 1.13 8.21
N ALA A 232 -15.55 2.04 7.97
CA ALA A 232 -14.14 1.68 7.78
C ALA A 232 -13.57 0.89 8.97
N ALA A 233 -13.86 1.31 10.20
CA ALA A 233 -13.37 0.65 11.42
C ALA A 233 -13.95 -0.76 11.61
N ILE A 234 -15.22 -0.98 11.26
CA ILE A 234 -15.82 -2.31 11.29
C ILE A 234 -15.13 -3.23 10.28
N LYS A 235 -14.84 -2.75 9.06
CA LYS A 235 -14.12 -3.54 8.06
C LYS A 235 -12.68 -3.85 8.48
N LEU A 236 -11.99 -2.90 9.09
CA LEU A 236 -10.67 -3.11 9.69
C LEU A 236 -10.72 -4.16 10.82
N LYS A 237 -11.77 -4.13 11.65
CA LYS A 237 -12.02 -5.15 12.69
C LYS A 237 -12.17 -6.54 12.08
N ASP A 238 -12.94 -6.66 11.01
CA ASP A 238 -13.21 -7.93 10.33
C ASP A 238 -11.91 -8.57 9.80
N ILE A 239 -10.99 -7.75 9.27
CA ILE A 239 -9.66 -8.20 8.81
C ILE A 239 -8.58 -8.16 9.91
N LYS A 240 -8.97 -8.09 11.19
CA LYS A 240 -8.08 -8.12 12.37
C LYS A 240 -7.03 -6.99 12.45
N GLN A 241 -7.25 -5.88 11.77
CA GLN A 241 -6.43 -4.68 11.86
C GLN A 241 -6.92 -3.76 12.98
N LEU A 242 -6.91 -4.27 14.23
CA LEU A 242 -7.51 -3.59 15.38
C LEU A 242 -6.85 -2.25 15.71
N ASP A 243 -5.54 -2.11 15.54
CA ASP A 243 -4.83 -0.84 15.80
C ASP A 243 -5.39 0.31 14.95
N GLN A 244 -5.66 0.03 13.66
CA GLN A 244 -6.24 1.01 12.75
C GLN A 244 -7.71 1.30 13.10
N ALA A 245 -8.47 0.28 13.53
CA ALA A 245 -9.84 0.48 13.99
C ALA A 245 -9.91 1.34 15.26
N TYR A 246 -9.01 1.13 16.23
CA TYR A 246 -8.87 1.97 17.42
C TYR A 246 -8.39 3.39 17.09
N HIS A 247 -7.54 3.54 16.07
CA HIS A 247 -7.19 4.86 15.56
C HIS A 247 -8.42 5.63 15.06
N LEU A 248 -9.27 4.98 14.26
CA LEU A 248 -10.53 5.56 13.79
C LEU A 248 -11.49 5.86 14.95
N LEU A 249 -11.55 5.03 15.99
CA LEU A 249 -12.32 5.33 17.20
C LEU A 249 -11.92 6.68 17.81
N ARG A 250 -10.62 6.97 17.92
CA ARG A 250 -10.14 8.26 18.43
C ARG A 250 -10.60 9.43 17.55
N ILE A 251 -10.56 9.27 16.23
CA ILE A 251 -11.06 10.29 15.30
C ILE A 251 -12.56 10.50 15.50
N ILE A 252 -13.35 9.42 15.49
CA ILE A 252 -14.81 9.49 15.60
C ILE A 252 -15.24 10.14 16.93
N ARG A 253 -14.51 9.91 18.03
CA ARG A 253 -14.78 10.62 19.31
C ARG A 253 -14.75 12.13 19.18
N GLY A 254 -13.91 12.68 18.30
CA GLY A 254 -13.85 14.12 18.05
C GLY A 254 -14.94 14.65 17.11
N LEU A 255 -15.71 13.77 16.45
CA LEU A 255 -16.72 14.12 15.45
C LEU A 255 -18.14 13.85 15.92
N ASP A 256 -18.35 12.69 16.55
CA ASP A 256 -19.65 12.14 16.90
C ASP A 256 -19.52 11.09 18.01
N THR A 257 -19.74 11.54 19.25
CA THR A 257 -19.56 10.72 20.46
C THR A 257 -20.45 9.48 20.48
N ASP A 258 -21.67 9.55 19.93
CA ASP A 258 -22.60 8.42 19.93
C ASP A 258 -22.07 7.27 19.06
N THR A 259 -21.58 7.60 17.87
CA THR A 259 -20.98 6.61 16.95
C THR A 259 -19.66 6.08 17.50
N ALA A 260 -18.89 6.91 18.20
CA ALA A 260 -17.68 6.46 18.87
C ALA A 260 -17.97 5.43 19.98
N ASN A 261 -18.98 5.69 20.81
CA ASN A 261 -19.39 4.76 21.86
C ASN A 261 -19.86 3.43 21.27
N LYS A 262 -20.63 3.49 20.16
CA LYS A 262 -21.03 2.28 19.42
C LYS A 262 -19.81 1.49 18.93
N LEU A 263 -18.82 2.16 18.31
CA LEU A 263 -17.62 1.49 17.83
C LEU A 263 -16.79 0.89 18.97
N GLN A 264 -16.71 1.57 20.10
CA GLN A 264 -15.98 1.06 21.26
C GLN A 264 -16.54 -0.27 21.75
N ILE A 265 -17.87 -0.40 21.82
CA ILE A 265 -18.54 -1.65 22.19
C ILE A 265 -18.22 -2.76 21.17
N GLU A 266 -18.31 -2.44 19.88
CA GLU A 266 -18.03 -3.37 18.77
C GLU A 266 -16.61 -3.93 18.78
N LEU A 267 -15.62 -3.09 19.12
CA LEU A 267 -14.22 -3.48 19.21
C LEU A 267 -13.93 -4.32 20.46
N GLN A 268 -14.58 -4.02 21.58
CA GLN A 268 -14.42 -4.80 22.83
C GLN A 268 -14.99 -6.21 22.74
N GLN A 269 -16.01 -6.45 21.91
CA GLN A 269 -16.59 -7.78 21.69
C GLN A 269 -15.70 -8.72 20.86
N SER A 270 -14.62 -8.20 20.25
CA SER A 270 -13.71 -8.98 19.39
C SER A 270 -12.38 -9.35 20.07
N SER A 271 -12.22 -8.97 21.35
CA SER A 271 -11.09 -9.30 22.22
C SER A 271 -11.42 -10.49 23.13
#